data_AF-A0A1I1L774-F1
#
_entry.id   AF-A0A1I1L774-F1
#
_cell.length_a   1.000
_cell.length_b   1.000
_cell.length_c   1.000
_cell.angle_alpha   90.00
_cell.angle_beta   90.00
_cell.angle_gamma   90.00
#
_symmetry.space_group_name_H-M   'P 1'
#
loop_
_entity.id
_entity.type
_entity.pdbx_description
1 polymer ?
#
loop_
_entity_poly.entity_id
_entity_poly.type
_entity_poly.pdbx_seq_one_letter_code
_entity_poly.pdbx_strand_id
1 'polypeptide(L)'
;MTGDRESIAISTRRFRVPIWLTPAVALAVVATGSALLAGSATGEPASAGPCAGGDYDFNGDGVRDTVIADPEATVNGQPGAGQVTVVYGDGQGVVQLHQDLTWVPGMAEAGDAFGFSLASYDRNQDGCADLVIGAPFEGIADADEAGSVWTVFGSHEGIGPDTGAESQNQSNADVPGAAEPGDLYGYALAAGETASHDPFLVVGVPGEDIGSVTDAGLIHYEGSGINANVHQDSAGVPGVAEPHDRLGASLSATAERLAVGSPGEAIGDKEFAGGVQIFDHAPTSGAPTPLGFLNQSAGPAAAEAGDRFGTAVALVPHPDGAGASYLAVGAPGEDVGSVGDENYISDGGSVAVFDVAADGTAVPMGPAVLQERSPGPDRSDAGDFLGQTVAATVHNGVLHLAIGVPGEEAVEDTTDHGGVLLATVTGTGVSGTRWFAPGHGLPSTAGDRMYTGTAVAAAPGHFLVGAAYESPGTAPGAVYTIPWDAPDGGAPSARFAPGEGGIPAGGTAFGSAVR
;
A
#
# COMPACT_ATOMS: atom_id res chain seq x y z
N MET A 1 5.29 49.65 18.20
CA MET A 1 4.01 50.33 18.51
C MET A 1 2.92 49.34 18.11
N THR A 2 2.62 48.31 18.91
CA THR A 2 1.66 48.26 20.05
C THR A 2 0.28 48.86 19.71
N GLY A 3 -0.72 47.97 19.64
CA GLY A 3 -2.16 48.25 19.52
C GLY A 3 -2.87 46.92 19.21
N ASP A 4 -3.07 46.09 20.23
CA ASP A 4 -4.34 45.90 20.96
C ASP A 4 -5.20 44.80 20.32
N ARG A 5 -5.07 43.58 20.87
CA ARG A 5 -5.98 42.46 20.65
C ARG A 5 -6.98 42.42 21.81
N GLU A 6 -8.22 42.82 21.55
CA GLU A 6 -9.33 42.59 22.49
C GLU A 6 -9.75 41.11 22.46
N SER A 7 -9.85 40.54 23.65
CA SER A 7 -10.24 39.16 23.92
C SER A 7 -11.76 39.05 24.01
N ILE A 8 -12.38 38.17 23.23
CA ILE A 8 -13.81 37.82 23.37
C ILE A 8 -13.92 36.49 24.11
N ALA A 9 -14.49 36.56 25.31
CA ALA A 9 -14.76 35.42 26.18
C ALA A 9 -16.06 34.70 25.74
N ILE A 10 -15.97 33.39 25.50
CA ILE A 10 -17.15 32.54 25.25
C ILE A 10 -17.63 31.94 26.57
N SER A 11 -18.90 32.23 26.88
CA SER A 11 -19.60 31.89 28.11
C SER A 11 -20.08 30.43 28.11
N THR A 12 -19.69 29.68 29.15
CA THR A 12 -20.16 28.33 29.44
C THR A 12 -21.60 28.33 29.97
N ARG A 13 -22.52 27.61 29.31
CA ARG A 13 -23.85 27.29 29.87
C ARG A 13 -24.01 25.79 30.06
N ARG A 14 -24.06 25.40 31.34
CA ARG A 14 -24.40 24.07 31.84
C ARG A 14 -25.92 23.85 31.75
N PHE A 15 -26.37 22.79 31.11
CA PHE A 15 -27.76 22.33 31.21
C PHE A 15 -27.90 21.30 32.35
N ARG A 16 -28.84 21.54 33.26
CA ARG A 16 -29.29 20.61 34.32
C ARG A 16 -30.68 20.10 33.93
N VAL A 17 -30.88 18.78 33.97
CA VAL A 17 -32.20 18.14 33.80
C VAL A 17 -32.76 17.79 35.20
N PRO A 18 -34.03 18.11 35.52
CA PRO A 18 -34.63 17.76 36.80
C PRO A 18 -35.33 16.39 36.75
N ILE A 19 -35.05 15.56 37.75
CA ILE A 19 -35.74 14.31 38.08
C ILE A 19 -37.07 14.64 38.78
N TRP A 20 -38.18 14.03 38.34
CA TRP A 20 -39.45 14.03 39.05
C TRP A 20 -39.83 12.61 39.48
N LEU A 21 -39.99 12.43 40.79
CA LEU A 21 -40.60 11.29 41.46
C LEU A 21 -42.03 11.68 41.87
N THR A 22 -43.03 10.81 41.69
CA THR A 22 -44.32 10.78 42.44
C THR A 22 -45.15 9.53 42.07
N PRO A 23 -46.17 9.12 42.86
CA PRO A 23 -46.22 7.80 43.47
C PRO A 23 -47.32 6.86 42.96
N ALA A 24 -47.21 5.59 43.38
CA ALA A 24 -48.13 4.49 43.11
C ALA A 24 -49.50 4.66 43.80
N VAL A 25 -50.57 4.29 43.08
CA VAL A 25 -51.89 3.96 43.64
C VAL A 25 -52.30 2.61 43.04
N ALA A 26 -52.52 1.62 43.91
CA ALA A 26 -52.98 0.28 43.53
C ALA A 26 -54.51 0.22 43.58
N LEU A 27 -55.14 -0.24 42.49
CA LEU A 27 -56.54 -0.65 42.44
C LEU A 27 -56.59 -2.07 41.87
N ALA A 28 -56.95 -3.05 42.71
CA ALA A 28 -57.10 -4.43 42.32
C ALA A 28 -58.48 -4.66 41.69
N VAL A 29 -58.51 -5.16 40.45
CA VAL A 29 -59.69 -5.77 39.83
C VAL A 29 -59.29 -7.19 39.41
N VAL A 30 -59.96 -8.18 39.99
CA VAL A 30 -59.87 -9.58 39.58
C VAL A 30 -60.83 -9.81 38.43
N ALA A 31 -60.30 -10.17 37.27
CA ALA A 31 -61.06 -10.73 36.16
C ALA A 31 -60.33 -11.97 35.62
N THR A 32 -60.94 -13.13 35.81
CA THR A 32 -60.54 -14.40 35.23
C THR A 32 -60.91 -14.43 33.75
N GLY A 33 -59.93 -14.55 32.86
CA GLY A 33 -60.17 -14.75 31.44
C GLY A 33 -58.87 -15.08 30.71
N SER A 34 -58.80 -16.30 30.16
CA SER A 34 -57.65 -16.86 29.44
C SER A 34 -57.13 -15.93 28.35
N ALA A 35 -55.86 -15.57 28.42
CA ALA A 35 -55.15 -14.81 27.40
C ALA A 35 -54.03 -15.66 26.79
N LEU A 36 -54.00 -15.68 25.45
CA LEU A 36 -52.87 -16.14 24.66
C LEU A 36 -51.61 -15.37 25.08
N LEU A 37 -50.50 -16.10 25.29
CA LEU A 37 -49.18 -15.51 25.45
C LEU A 37 -48.73 -14.95 24.09
N ALA A 38 -48.98 -13.66 23.87
CA ALA A 38 -48.17 -12.89 22.95
C ALA A 38 -46.83 -12.63 23.66
N GLY A 39 -45.83 -13.45 23.37
CA GLY A 39 -44.46 -13.17 23.77
C GLY A 39 -44.00 -11.91 23.05
N SER A 40 -43.88 -10.82 23.80
CA SER A 40 -43.13 -9.64 23.35
C SER A 40 -41.67 -10.03 23.27
N ALA A 41 -41.24 -10.54 22.12
CA ALA A 41 -39.84 -10.62 21.78
C ALA A 41 -39.36 -9.18 21.56
N THR A 42 -38.84 -8.54 22.62
CA THR A 42 -37.79 -7.54 22.43
C THR A 42 -36.58 -8.31 21.95
N GLY A 43 -36.55 -8.63 20.66
CA GLY A 43 -35.32 -9.04 20.02
C GLY A 43 -34.37 -7.86 20.12
N GLU A 44 -33.30 -8.02 20.90
CA GLU A 44 -32.07 -7.32 20.58
C GLU A 44 -31.80 -7.56 19.09
N PRO A 45 -31.37 -6.54 18.31
CA PRO A 45 -30.97 -6.79 16.94
C PRO A 45 -30.00 -7.97 16.98
N ALA A 46 -30.29 -9.00 16.18
CA ALA A 46 -29.35 -10.08 16.00
C ALA A 46 -28.03 -9.40 15.59
N SER A 47 -26.98 -9.59 16.40
CA SER A 47 -25.63 -9.33 15.92
C SER A 47 -25.57 -10.00 14.56
N ALA A 48 -25.28 -9.23 13.51
CA ALA A 48 -24.75 -9.84 12.31
C ALA A 48 -23.65 -10.81 12.76
N GLY A 49 -23.60 -12.01 12.19
CA GLY A 49 -22.47 -12.90 12.45
C GLY A 49 -21.17 -12.16 12.12
N PRO A 50 -20.00 -12.66 12.56
CA PRO A 50 -18.74 -12.11 12.06
C PRO A 50 -18.78 -12.14 10.53
N CYS A 51 -18.30 -11.07 9.89
CA CYS A 51 -18.14 -11.05 8.45
C CYS A 51 -17.23 -12.23 8.05
N ALA A 52 -17.34 -12.69 6.80
CA ALA A 52 -16.48 -13.75 6.26
C ALA A 52 -15.56 -13.21 5.16
N GLY A 53 -15.11 -11.97 5.32
CA GLY A 53 -14.36 -11.24 4.31
C GLY A 53 -12.92 -11.73 4.19
N GLY A 54 -12.40 -11.70 2.96
CA GLY A 54 -10.96 -11.83 2.69
C GLY A 54 -10.29 -10.46 2.62
N ASP A 55 -9.01 -10.44 2.23
CA ASP A 55 -8.30 -9.18 2.03
C ASP A 55 -9.07 -8.25 1.06
N TYR A 56 -9.26 -7.00 1.47
CA TYR A 56 -9.98 -5.96 0.73
C TYR A 56 -11.45 -6.32 0.42
N ASP A 57 -12.13 -7.06 1.30
CA ASP A 57 -13.59 -7.24 1.29
C ASP A 57 -14.18 -6.44 2.48
N PHE A 58 -14.47 -5.16 2.24
CA PHE A 58 -14.84 -4.21 3.30
C PHE A 58 -16.32 -4.31 3.70
N ASN A 59 -17.13 -5.01 2.89
CA ASN A 59 -18.53 -5.28 3.15
C ASN A 59 -18.82 -6.73 3.58
N GLY A 60 -17.80 -7.60 3.60
CA GLY A 60 -17.87 -8.98 4.07
C GLY A 60 -18.73 -9.91 3.20
N ASP A 61 -18.93 -9.57 1.93
CA ASP A 61 -19.86 -10.29 1.04
C ASP A 61 -19.22 -11.47 0.29
N GLY A 62 -17.91 -11.67 0.49
CA GLY A 62 -17.10 -12.70 -0.15
C GLY A 62 -16.55 -12.28 -1.52
N VAL A 63 -16.75 -11.03 -1.93
CA VAL A 63 -16.22 -10.45 -3.16
C VAL A 63 -15.21 -9.37 -2.79
N ARG A 64 -14.02 -9.46 -3.41
CA ARG A 64 -12.98 -8.46 -3.23
C ARG A 64 -13.41 -7.12 -3.83
N ASP A 65 -13.23 -6.05 -3.06
CA ASP A 65 -13.38 -4.66 -3.48
C ASP A 65 -12.08 -4.12 -4.07
N THR A 66 -12.20 -3.06 -4.89
CA THR A 66 -11.03 -2.38 -5.48
C THR A 66 -10.81 -1.04 -4.82
N VAL A 67 -9.58 -0.75 -4.39
CA VAL A 67 -9.22 0.55 -3.79
C VAL A 67 -8.36 1.32 -4.77
N ILE A 68 -8.72 2.58 -5.05
CA ILE A 68 -8.05 3.44 -6.03
C ILE A 68 -7.80 4.80 -5.39
N ALA A 69 -6.53 5.19 -5.29
CA ALA A 69 -6.15 6.48 -4.74
C ALA A 69 -5.88 7.52 -5.82
N ASP A 70 -6.07 8.78 -5.43
CA ASP A 70 -5.62 9.98 -6.14
C ASP A 70 -5.00 10.92 -5.09
N PRO A 71 -3.72 10.70 -4.72
CA PRO A 71 -3.04 11.51 -3.71
C PRO A 71 -2.85 12.97 -4.14
N GLU A 72 -3.01 13.29 -5.43
CA GLU A 72 -2.93 14.66 -5.95
C GLU A 72 -4.29 15.37 -6.00
N ALA A 73 -5.37 14.70 -5.58
CA ALA A 73 -6.71 15.26 -5.60
C ALA A 73 -6.82 16.54 -4.75
N THR A 74 -7.63 17.48 -5.23
CA THR A 74 -8.00 18.67 -4.46
C THR A 74 -9.22 18.38 -3.60
N VAL A 75 -9.10 18.51 -2.28
CA VAL A 75 -10.22 18.35 -1.33
C VAL A 75 -10.54 19.70 -0.72
N ASN A 76 -11.79 20.17 -0.87
CA ASN A 76 -12.28 21.45 -0.32
C ASN A 76 -11.38 22.68 -0.57
N GLY A 77 -10.67 22.69 -1.70
CA GLY A 77 -9.77 23.78 -2.11
C GLY A 77 -8.31 23.59 -1.71
N GLN A 78 -7.95 22.46 -1.10
CA GLN A 78 -6.59 22.07 -0.75
C GLN A 78 -6.01 21.17 -1.84
N PRO A 79 -5.15 21.69 -2.74
CA PRO A 79 -4.55 20.89 -3.79
C PRO A 79 -3.55 19.89 -3.21
N GLY A 80 -3.54 18.66 -3.73
CA GLY A 80 -2.64 17.61 -3.24
C GLY A 80 -2.98 17.07 -1.85
N ALA A 81 -4.18 17.36 -1.33
CA ALA A 81 -4.65 16.76 -0.08
C ALA A 81 -4.85 15.25 -0.22
N GLY A 82 -5.30 14.82 -1.41
CA GLY A 82 -5.49 13.41 -1.72
C GLY A 82 -6.87 12.88 -1.35
N GLN A 83 -7.28 11.83 -2.05
CA GLN A 83 -8.53 11.10 -1.79
C GLN A 83 -8.38 9.63 -2.20
N VAL A 84 -9.22 8.77 -1.62
CA VAL A 84 -9.30 7.35 -1.95
C VAL A 84 -10.72 6.99 -2.37
N THR A 85 -10.87 6.17 -3.40
CA THR A 85 -12.15 5.61 -3.86
C THR A 85 -12.13 4.10 -3.65
N VAL A 86 -13.10 3.58 -2.90
CA VAL A 86 -13.37 2.15 -2.82
C VAL A 86 -14.52 1.83 -3.76
N VAL A 87 -14.31 0.88 -4.66
CA VAL A 87 -15.31 0.36 -5.58
C VAL A 87 -15.69 -1.04 -5.10
N TYR A 88 -16.92 -1.18 -4.60
CA TYR A 88 -17.37 -2.46 -4.08
C TYR A 88 -17.55 -3.49 -5.19
N GLY A 89 -17.21 -4.74 -4.88
CA GLY A 89 -17.42 -5.90 -5.73
C GLY A 89 -18.87 -6.03 -6.19
N ASP A 90 -19.08 -6.75 -7.31
CA ASP A 90 -20.41 -7.06 -7.86
C ASP A 90 -21.36 -5.85 -8.08
N GLY A 91 -20.80 -4.65 -8.20
CA GLY A 91 -21.54 -3.43 -8.50
C GLY A 91 -22.35 -2.89 -7.32
N GLN A 92 -21.92 -3.15 -6.08
CA GLN A 92 -22.61 -2.68 -4.87
C GLN A 92 -22.40 -1.18 -4.57
N GLY A 93 -21.57 -0.51 -5.36
CA GLY A 93 -21.46 0.95 -5.36
C GLY A 93 -20.02 1.40 -5.12
N VAL A 94 -19.90 2.68 -4.75
CA VAL A 94 -18.60 3.31 -4.49
C VAL A 94 -18.68 4.17 -3.22
N VAL A 95 -17.57 4.27 -2.50
CA VAL A 95 -17.37 5.25 -1.43
C VAL A 95 -16.09 6.02 -1.69
N GLN A 96 -16.13 7.33 -1.43
CA GLN A 96 -14.98 8.21 -1.53
C GLN A 96 -14.58 8.67 -0.13
N LEU A 97 -13.27 8.63 0.15
CA LEU A 97 -12.64 8.89 1.44
C LEU A 97 -11.63 10.03 1.29
N HIS A 98 -11.63 10.94 2.26
CA HIS A 98 -10.65 12.01 2.42
C HIS A 98 -10.71 12.52 3.88
N GLN A 99 -9.69 13.24 4.33
CA GLN A 99 -9.59 13.70 5.73
C GLN A 99 -10.73 14.66 6.15
N ASP A 100 -11.30 15.44 5.22
CA ASP A 100 -12.41 16.36 5.52
C ASP A 100 -13.80 15.70 5.74
N LEU A 101 -13.89 14.36 5.73
CA LEU A 101 -15.12 13.68 6.12
C LEU A 101 -15.33 13.83 7.63
N THR A 102 -16.53 14.19 8.07
CA THR A 102 -16.81 14.51 9.49
C THR A 102 -16.55 13.38 10.50
N TRP A 103 -16.34 12.17 10.01
CA TRP A 103 -16.11 10.95 10.79
C TRP A 103 -14.71 10.36 10.58
N VAL A 104 -13.91 10.95 9.69
CA VAL A 104 -12.47 10.66 9.53
C VAL A 104 -11.71 11.69 10.38
N PRO A 105 -10.82 11.27 11.28
CA PRO A 105 -10.02 12.21 12.07
C PRO A 105 -9.11 13.09 11.20
N GLY A 106 -8.83 14.31 11.65
CA GLY A 106 -7.97 15.25 10.93
C GLY A 106 -8.73 16.24 10.04
N MET A 107 -8.00 16.94 9.20
CA MET A 107 -8.51 17.88 8.20
C MET A 107 -7.63 17.75 6.97
N ALA A 108 -8.19 17.96 5.78
CA ALA A 108 -7.40 18.00 4.56
C ALA A 108 -6.55 19.28 4.51
N GLU A 109 -5.27 19.13 4.20
CA GLU A 109 -4.29 20.19 4.03
C GLU A 109 -3.59 20.03 2.67
N ALA A 110 -2.95 21.10 2.21
CA ALA A 110 -2.40 21.10 0.85
C ALA A 110 -1.08 20.32 0.84
N GLY A 111 -1.07 19.16 0.19
CA GLY A 111 0.13 18.35 -0.03
C GLY A 111 0.21 17.07 0.80
N ASP A 112 -0.74 16.79 1.70
CA ASP A 112 -0.70 15.63 2.60
C ASP A 112 -0.59 14.29 1.86
N ALA A 113 -1.13 14.24 0.64
CA ALA A 113 -1.18 13.08 -0.23
C ALA A 113 -1.91 11.88 0.40
N PHE A 114 -3.05 12.11 1.04
CA PHE A 114 -3.92 11.03 1.53
C PHE A 114 -4.24 10.02 0.42
N GLY A 115 -3.83 8.76 0.63
CA GLY A 115 -3.91 7.72 -0.40
C GLY A 115 -2.57 7.38 -1.05
N PHE A 116 -1.45 7.96 -0.59
CA PHE A 116 -0.11 7.67 -1.10
C PHE A 116 0.24 6.18 -1.01
N SER A 117 -0.13 5.54 0.09
CA SER A 117 0.06 4.12 0.33
C SER A 117 -1.22 3.47 0.85
N LEU A 118 -1.42 2.19 0.54
CA LEU A 118 -2.63 1.44 0.84
C LEU A 118 -2.30 0.03 1.35
N ALA A 119 -2.98 -0.39 2.42
CA ALA A 119 -3.01 -1.76 2.91
C ALA A 119 -4.40 -2.13 3.45
N SER A 120 -4.64 -3.41 3.72
CA SER A 120 -5.90 -3.88 4.32
C SER A 120 -5.65 -5.04 5.26
N TYR A 121 -6.43 -5.10 6.33
CA TYR A 121 -6.42 -6.13 7.38
C TYR A 121 -7.66 -5.97 8.25
N ASP A 122 -8.03 -6.97 9.03
CA ASP A 122 -9.12 -6.87 10.01
C ASP A 122 -8.56 -6.41 11.36
N ARG A 123 -8.51 -5.09 11.56
CA ARG A 123 -7.93 -4.47 12.76
C ARG A 123 -8.78 -4.75 13.99
N ASN A 124 -10.10 -4.60 13.84
CA ASN A 124 -11.03 -4.66 14.95
C ASN A 124 -11.54 -6.10 15.25
N GLN A 125 -11.15 -7.08 14.42
CA GLN A 125 -11.51 -8.49 14.50
C GLN A 125 -13.02 -8.76 14.38
N ASP A 126 -13.71 -7.98 13.55
CA ASP A 126 -15.14 -8.17 13.26
C ASP A 126 -15.40 -9.08 12.03
N GLY A 127 -14.32 -9.49 11.35
CA GLY A 127 -14.27 -10.34 10.18
C GLY A 127 -14.38 -9.59 8.85
N CYS A 128 -14.63 -8.28 8.87
CA CYS A 128 -14.66 -7.44 7.68
C CYS A 128 -13.27 -6.85 7.51
N ALA A 129 -12.84 -6.65 6.27
CA ALA A 129 -11.57 -5.98 6.04
C ALA A 129 -11.68 -4.50 6.45
N ASP A 130 -10.60 -3.96 7.00
CA ASP A 130 -10.41 -2.53 7.22
C ASP A 130 -9.38 -1.98 6.24
N LEU A 131 -9.49 -0.69 5.91
CA LEU A 131 -8.63 -0.01 4.96
C LEU A 131 -7.61 0.88 5.68
N VAL A 132 -6.34 0.66 5.42
CA VAL A 132 -5.24 1.49 5.91
C VAL A 132 -4.76 2.43 4.81
N ILE A 133 -4.67 3.72 5.13
CA ILE A 133 -4.35 4.80 4.18
C ILE A 133 -3.22 5.64 4.75
N GLY A 134 -2.12 5.76 4.01
CA GLY A 134 -1.01 6.64 4.35
C GLY A 134 -1.16 8.04 3.73
N ALA A 135 -0.71 9.06 4.47
CA ALA A 135 -0.48 10.43 4.03
C ALA A 135 0.90 10.86 4.58
N PRO A 136 2.02 10.43 3.96
CA PRO A 136 3.36 10.63 4.51
C PRO A 136 3.79 12.10 4.58
N PHE A 137 3.09 13.00 3.89
CA PHE A 137 3.42 14.42 3.88
C PHE A 137 2.55 15.26 4.84
N GLU A 138 1.67 14.60 5.62
CA GLU A 138 0.90 15.24 6.69
C GLU A 138 1.83 15.98 7.67
N GLY A 139 1.49 17.22 8.02
CA GLY A 139 2.18 17.97 9.06
C GLY A 139 1.67 17.64 10.46
N ILE A 140 2.55 17.27 11.40
CA ILE A 140 2.19 16.95 12.79
C ILE A 140 2.73 18.01 13.75
N ALA A 141 1.81 18.84 14.24
CA ALA A 141 2.12 19.99 15.09
C ALA A 141 3.12 20.97 14.43
N ASP A 142 4.38 20.96 14.85
CA ASP A 142 5.44 21.80 14.29
C ASP A 142 6.40 21.00 13.37
N ALA A 143 6.10 19.71 13.12
CA ALA A 143 6.88 18.82 12.26
C ALA A 143 6.21 18.68 10.88
N ASP A 144 6.71 19.45 9.91
CA ASP A 144 6.26 19.38 8.52
C ASP A 144 6.62 18.01 7.90
N GLU A 145 5.70 17.40 7.13
CA GLU A 145 5.94 16.11 6.45
C GLU A 145 6.38 14.97 7.40
N ALA A 146 5.93 15.01 8.66
CA ALA A 146 6.14 13.90 9.60
C ALA A 146 5.32 12.66 9.22
N GLY A 147 4.15 12.86 8.62
CA GLY A 147 3.30 11.81 8.08
C GLY A 147 2.28 11.25 9.08
N SER A 148 1.27 10.57 8.53
CA SER A 148 0.21 9.90 9.28
C SER A 148 -0.40 8.74 8.51
N VAL A 149 -1.06 7.86 9.27
CA VAL A 149 -1.83 6.72 8.76
C VAL A 149 -3.24 6.75 9.34
N TRP A 150 -4.22 6.39 8.53
CA TRP A 150 -5.61 6.19 8.93
C TRP A 150 -6.01 4.73 8.76
N THR A 151 -6.74 4.18 9.72
CA THR A 151 -7.48 2.92 9.56
C THR A 151 -8.96 3.24 9.51
N VAL A 152 -9.61 2.91 8.40
CA VAL A 152 -11.04 3.13 8.14
C VAL A 152 -11.74 1.79 8.23
N PHE A 153 -12.73 1.67 9.12
CA PHE A 153 -13.31 0.39 9.46
C PHE A 153 -14.36 -0.07 8.45
N GLY A 154 -14.34 -1.37 8.11
CA GLY A 154 -15.37 -2.05 7.33
C GLY A 154 -16.59 -2.42 8.18
N SER A 155 -17.64 -2.93 7.53
CA SER A 155 -18.81 -3.56 8.18
C SER A 155 -19.67 -4.26 7.14
N HIS A 156 -20.71 -5.01 7.53
CA HIS A 156 -21.64 -5.61 6.57
C HIS A 156 -22.37 -4.58 5.67
N GLU A 157 -22.44 -3.33 6.10
CA GLU A 157 -22.97 -2.21 5.34
C GLU A 157 -21.90 -1.47 4.51
N GLY A 158 -20.65 -1.94 4.57
CA GLY A 158 -19.46 -1.32 4.02
C GLY A 158 -18.86 -0.25 4.93
N ILE A 159 -17.86 0.47 4.40
CA ILE A 159 -17.24 1.63 5.01
C ILE A 159 -18.22 2.80 5.08
N GLY A 160 -18.34 3.43 6.25
CA GLY A 160 -19.14 4.64 6.41
C GLY A 160 -19.04 5.32 7.77
N PRO A 161 -19.86 6.36 8.02
CA PRO A 161 -19.80 7.13 9.26
C PRO A 161 -20.05 6.32 10.53
N ASP A 162 -20.81 5.23 10.42
CA ASP A 162 -21.19 4.38 11.56
C ASP A 162 -20.07 3.37 11.92
N THR A 163 -19.15 3.06 10.98
CA THR A 163 -17.97 2.21 11.25
C THR A 163 -16.83 3.03 11.83
N GLY A 164 -16.65 4.26 11.34
CA GLY A 164 -15.68 5.22 11.84
C GLY A 164 -14.27 4.99 11.30
N ALA A 165 -13.32 5.80 11.79
CA ALA A 165 -11.92 5.68 11.46
C ALA A 165 -11.04 6.15 12.63
N GLU A 166 -9.82 5.65 12.69
CA GLU A 166 -8.76 6.09 13.60
C GLU A 166 -7.54 6.59 12.82
N SER A 167 -6.75 7.47 13.44
CA SER A 167 -5.52 8.01 12.87
C SER A 167 -4.35 7.81 13.83
N GLN A 168 -3.16 7.56 13.27
CA GLN A 168 -1.94 7.25 14.00
C GLN A 168 -0.73 7.94 13.35
N ASN A 169 0.17 8.47 14.18
CA ASN A 169 1.49 9.01 13.84
C ASN A 169 2.42 8.95 15.05
N GLN A 170 3.68 9.37 14.88
CA GLN A 170 4.71 9.32 15.93
C GLN A 170 4.50 10.31 17.10
N SER A 171 3.45 11.14 17.08
CA SER A 171 3.02 11.92 18.26
C SER A 171 1.95 11.22 19.11
N ASN A 172 1.37 10.10 18.65
CA ASN A 172 0.48 9.28 19.46
C ASN A 172 1.27 8.57 20.58
N ALA A 173 0.74 8.54 21.80
CA ALA A 173 1.44 8.01 22.98
C ALA A 173 1.83 6.52 22.88
N ASP A 174 1.10 5.77 22.06
CA ASP A 174 1.33 4.34 21.83
C ASP A 174 2.17 4.08 20.57
N VAL A 175 2.71 5.11 19.90
CA VAL A 175 3.69 4.93 18.82
C VAL A 175 5.08 5.27 19.37
N PRO A 176 6.05 4.35 19.31
CA PRO A 176 7.41 4.63 19.76
C PRO A 176 8.07 5.73 18.92
N GLY A 177 8.89 6.55 19.57
CA GLY A 177 9.60 7.67 18.92
C GLY A 177 8.90 9.00 19.14
N ALA A 178 9.18 9.95 18.25
CA ALA A 178 8.55 11.26 18.19
C ALA A 178 8.42 11.66 16.71
N ALA A 179 7.46 12.51 16.39
CA ALA A 179 7.35 13.07 15.05
C ALA A 179 8.42 14.14 14.83
N GLU A 180 9.20 14.01 13.77
CA GLU A 180 10.23 14.92 13.31
C GLU A 180 9.94 15.34 11.84
N PRO A 181 10.43 16.51 11.40
CA PRO A 181 10.16 16.97 10.05
C PRO A 181 10.78 16.03 9.01
N GLY A 182 9.96 15.52 8.09
CA GLY A 182 10.42 14.64 7.02
C GLY A 182 10.57 13.16 7.39
N ASP A 183 10.02 12.68 8.51
CA ASP A 183 10.02 11.24 8.87
C ASP A 183 9.25 10.38 7.84
N LEU A 184 8.21 10.96 7.23
CA LEU A 184 7.36 10.32 6.23
C LEU A 184 6.62 9.08 6.78
N TYR A 185 6.12 9.13 8.01
CA TYR A 185 5.32 8.05 8.59
C TYR A 185 4.11 7.71 7.70
N GLY A 186 4.02 6.46 7.25
CA GLY A 186 2.99 6.04 6.30
C GLY A 186 3.45 6.01 4.84
N TYR A 187 4.74 6.19 4.56
CA TYR A 187 5.28 6.16 3.20
C TYR A 187 5.03 4.82 2.50
N ALA A 188 5.23 3.71 3.21
CA ALA A 188 4.89 2.37 2.76
C ALA A 188 4.06 1.66 3.81
N LEU A 189 3.15 0.78 3.37
CA LEU A 189 2.27 0.01 4.25
C LEU A 189 2.26 -1.47 3.85
N ALA A 190 2.35 -2.33 4.85
CA ALA A 190 1.97 -3.74 4.75
C ALA A 190 1.14 -4.11 5.97
N ALA A 191 0.02 -4.78 5.76
CA ALA A 191 -0.87 -5.22 6.83
C ALA A 191 -1.46 -6.58 6.45
N GLY A 192 -1.94 -7.29 7.45
CA GLY A 192 -2.62 -8.56 7.24
C GLY A 192 -2.85 -9.29 8.55
N GLU A 193 -3.01 -10.60 8.46
CA GLU A 193 -3.15 -11.49 9.60
C GLU A 193 -1.98 -12.47 9.62
N THR A 194 -1.36 -12.67 10.78
CA THR A 194 -0.29 -13.67 10.93
C THR A 194 -0.84 -15.09 10.84
N ALA A 195 0.03 -16.08 10.66
CA ALA A 195 -0.35 -17.49 10.69
C ALA A 195 -0.93 -17.95 12.05
N SER A 196 -0.82 -17.13 13.10
CA SER A 196 -1.43 -17.35 14.41
C SER A 196 -2.75 -16.59 14.61
N HIS A 197 -3.29 -15.98 13.57
CA HIS A 197 -4.53 -15.20 13.58
C HIS A 197 -4.46 -13.88 14.35
N ASP A 198 -3.26 -13.28 14.42
CA ASP A 198 -3.09 -11.94 14.97
C ASP A 198 -3.06 -10.91 13.83
N PRO A 199 -3.90 -9.87 13.84
CA PRO A 199 -3.78 -8.78 12.88
C PRO A 199 -2.46 -8.01 13.12
N PHE A 200 -1.84 -7.57 12.04
CA PHE A 200 -0.64 -6.76 12.08
C PHE A 200 -0.68 -5.61 11.08
N LEU A 201 0.02 -4.53 11.42
CA LEU A 201 0.31 -3.37 10.60
C LEU A 201 1.81 -3.09 10.68
N VAL A 202 2.42 -2.85 9.51
CA VAL A 202 3.80 -2.38 9.35
C VAL A 202 3.76 -1.08 8.59
N VAL A 203 4.32 -0.03 9.20
CA VAL A 203 4.42 1.30 8.63
C VAL A 203 5.87 1.63 8.34
N GLY A 204 6.16 1.98 7.10
CA GLY A 204 7.47 2.48 6.68
C GLY A 204 7.64 3.95 7.04
N VAL A 205 8.80 4.28 7.60
CA VAL A 205 9.20 5.64 8.02
C VAL A 205 10.61 5.89 7.47
N PRO A 206 10.78 5.95 6.14
CA PRO A 206 12.11 5.97 5.51
C PRO A 206 12.88 7.25 5.78
N GLY A 207 12.21 8.33 6.23
CA GLY A 207 12.86 9.59 6.55
C GLY A 207 13.37 9.71 7.98
N GLU A 208 13.09 8.72 8.84
CA GLU A 208 13.51 8.78 10.24
C GLU A 208 15.05 8.88 10.39
N ASP A 209 15.49 9.80 11.24
CA ASP A 209 16.85 9.87 11.74
C ASP A 209 17.13 8.83 12.84
N ILE A 210 18.17 8.01 12.67
CA ILE A 210 18.64 7.09 13.73
C ILE A 210 19.78 7.75 14.51
N GLY A 211 19.42 8.44 15.59
CA GLY A 211 20.36 9.13 16.47
C GLY A 211 20.98 10.37 15.82
N SER A 212 22.05 10.20 15.05
CA SER A 212 22.64 11.28 14.24
C SER A 212 22.85 10.88 12.78
N VAL A 213 22.27 9.75 12.39
CA VAL A 213 22.36 9.19 11.04
C VAL A 213 21.09 9.64 10.32
N THR A 214 21.26 10.55 9.36
CA THR A 214 20.13 11.19 8.68
C THR A 214 19.40 10.26 7.72
N ASP A 215 18.07 10.27 7.73
CA ASP A 215 17.21 9.46 6.84
C ASP A 215 17.61 7.97 6.78
N ALA A 216 18.10 7.39 7.87
CA ALA A 216 18.43 5.96 7.90
C ALA A 216 17.16 5.12 7.78
N GLY A 217 16.05 5.63 8.30
CA GLY A 217 14.73 5.04 8.21
C GLY A 217 14.49 3.91 9.21
N LEU A 218 13.21 3.60 9.40
CA LEU A 218 12.75 2.48 10.21
C LEU A 218 11.42 1.91 9.69
N ILE A 219 11.01 0.80 10.30
CA ILE A 219 9.61 0.37 10.29
C ILE A 219 9.03 0.48 11.70
N HIS A 220 7.77 0.91 11.79
CA HIS A 220 6.95 0.72 12.97
C HIS A 220 6.09 -0.53 12.77
N TYR A 221 6.24 -1.52 13.65
CA TYR A 221 5.49 -2.77 13.62
C TYR A 221 4.52 -2.83 14.80
N GLU A 222 3.25 -3.07 14.49
CA GLU A 222 2.18 -3.33 15.45
C GLU A 222 1.49 -4.66 15.11
N GLY A 223 1.46 -5.62 16.05
CA GLY A 223 0.84 -6.94 15.83
C GLY A 223 1.37 -8.01 16.76
N SER A 224 0.63 -9.09 17.02
CA SER A 224 1.08 -10.19 17.89
C SER A 224 1.61 -9.75 19.29
N GLY A 225 1.04 -8.68 19.84
CA GLY A 225 1.49 -8.09 21.12
C GLY A 225 2.81 -7.30 21.05
N ILE A 226 3.31 -7.06 19.85
CA ILE A 226 4.46 -6.23 19.52
C ILE A 226 3.96 -4.84 19.14
N ASN A 227 4.67 -3.83 19.61
CA ASN A 227 4.55 -2.45 19.19
C ASN A 227 5.96 -1.85 19.31
N ALA A 228 6.68 -1.79 18.18
CA ALA A 228 8.10 -1.52 18.18
C ALA A 228 8.57 -0.86 16.89
N ASN A 229 9.53 0.06 17.03
CA ASN A 229 10.34 0.54 15.92
C ASN A 229 11.52 -0.41 15.68
N VAL A 230 11.79 -0.71 14.42
CA VAL A 230 12.90 -1.55 13.99
C VAL A 230 13.70 -0.84 12.90
N HIS A 231 15.01 -0.76 13.13
CA HIS A 231 16.00 -0.15 12.22
C HIS A 231 17.29 -1.01 12.21
N GLN A 232 18.27 -0.70 11.36
CA GLN A 232 19.46 -1.54 11.19
C GLN A 232 20.34 -1.68 12.45
N ASP A 233 20.35 -0.66 13.31
CA ASP A 233 21.04 -0.73 14.61
C ASP A 233 20.23 -1.49 15.70
N SER A 234 19.01 -1.95 15.39
CA SER A 234 18.21 -2.76 16.31
C SER A 234 18.83 -4.15 16.53
N ALA A 235 18.57 -4.73 17.71
CA ALA A 235 19.21 -5.97 18.11
C ALA A 235 18.93 -7.14 17.13
N GLY A 236 19.99 -7.65 16.51
CA GLY A 236 19.92 -8.81 15.61
C GLY A 236 19.57 -8.48 14.16
N VAL A 237 19.25 -7.23 13.84
CA VAL A 237 19.07 -6.79 12.45
C VAL A 237 20.46 -6.72 11.79
N PRO A 238 20.69 -7.40 10.65
CA PRO A 238 21.98 -7.33 9.97
C PRO A 238 22.25 -5.94 9.39
N GLY A 239 23.52 -5.54 9.32
CA GLY A 239 23.92 -4.23 8.80
C GLY A 239 24.17 -3.21 9.92
N VAL A 240 24.27 -1.95 9.54
CA VAL A 240 24.39 -0.77 10.42
C VAL A 240 23.58 0.35 9.77
N ALA A 241 23.07 1.29 10.56
CA ALA A 241 22.42 2.47 10.00
C ALA A 241 23.46 3.39 9.33
N GLU A 242 23.25 3.71 8.06
CA GLU A 242 24.01 4.67 7.25
C GLU A 242 23.08 5.81 6.78
N PRO A 243 23.64 7.01 6.49
CA PRO A 243 22.82 8.11 6.03
C PRO A 243 22.11 7.76 4.72
N HIS A 244 20.81 8.02 4.68
CA HIS A 244 19.94 7.79 3.53
C HIS A 244 19.66 6.33 3.15
N ASP A 245 19.92 5.34 4.02
CA ASP A 245 19.52 3.95 3.79
C ASP A 245 18.03 3.81 3.48
N ARG A 246 17.22 4.65 4.13
CA ARG A 246 15.77 4.73 3.94
C ARG A 246 15.09 3.38 4.14
N LEU A 247 15.49 2.65 5.18
CA LEU A 247 14.83 1.41 5.56
C LEU A 247 13.33 1.68 5.76
N GLY A 248 12.49 0.85 5.15
CA GLY A 248 11.03 1.03 5.18
C GLY A 248 10.49 1.79 3.97
N ALA A 249 11.31 2.12 2.97
CA ALA A 249 10.85 2.75 1.73
C ALA A 249 9.91 1.86 0.90
N SER A 250 10.00 0.53 1.05
CA SER A 250 9.08 -0.42 0.44
C SER A 250 8.79 -1.58 1.39
N LEU A 251 7.55 -2.07 1.38
CA LEU A 251 7.08 -3.13 2.28
C LEU A 251 6.23 -4.16 1.55
N SER A 252 6.42 -5.44 1.90
CA SER A 252 5.51 -6.54 1.52
C SER A 252 5.51 -7.59 2.61
N ALA A 253 4.35 -8.17 2.91
CA ALA A 253 4.20 -9.18 3.95
C ALA A 253 3.33 -10.35 3.50
N THR A 254 3.58 -11.52 4.10
CA THR A 254 2.68 -12.67 4.14
C THR A 254 2.23 -12.89 5.59
N ALA A 255 1.44 -13.92 5.84
CA ALA A 255 1.07 -14.32 7.20
C ALA A 255 2.28 -14.76 8.06
N GLU A 256 3.41 -15.08 7.44
CA GLU A 256 4.61 -15.61 8.12
C GLU A 256 5.82 -14.70 8.01
N ARG A 257 5.88 -13.82 7.00
CA ARG A 257 7.10 -13.10 6.63
C ARG A 257 6.82 -11.63 6.34
N LEU A 258 7.86 -10.82 6.52
CA LEU A 258 7.89 -9.41 6.14
C LEU A 258 9.20 -9.14 5.39
N ALA A 259 9.11 -8.43 4.27
CA ALA A 259 10.25 -7.89 3.52
C ALA A 259 10.23 -6.36 3.59
N VAL A 260 11.38 -5.77 3.86
CA VAL A 260 11.56 -4.32 4.06
C VAL A 260 12.71 -3.83 3.18
N GLY A 261 12.41 -2.96 2.21
CA GLY A 261 13.43 -2.37 1.35
C GLY A 261 14.20 -1.22 2.01
N SER A 262 15.49 -1.15 1.72
CA SER A 262 16.40 -0.03 2.02
C SER A 262 17.15 0.34 0.73
N PRO A 263 16.50 1.03 -0.22
CA PRO A 263 17.10 1.34 -1.53
C PRO A 263 18.34 2.23 -1.44
N GLY A 264 18.59 2.89 -0.31
CA GLY A 264 19.76 3.72 -0.12
C GLY A 264 21.01 3.02 0.42
N GLU A 265 20.88 1.77 0.87
CA GLU A 265 21.99 0.98 1.43
C GLU A 265 23.24 1.01 0.54
N ALA A 266 24.41 1.22 1.13
CA ALA A 266 25.67 1.15 0.41
C ALA A 266 26.26 -0.27 0.41
N ILE A 267 26.88 -0.66 -0.71
CA ILE A 267 27.71 -1.87 -0.78
C ILE A 267 29.16 -1.46 -1.01
N GLY A 268 29.90 -1.26 0.08
CA GLY A 268 31.27 -0.77 0.02
C GLY A 268 31.33 0.71 -0.36
N ASP A 269 31.80 1.04 -1.56
CA ASP A 269 31.86 2.41 -2.10
C ASP A 269 30.71 2.73 -3.07
N LYS A 270 29.74 1.83 -3.19
CA LYS A 270 28.58 1.95 -4.07
C LYS A 270 27.38 2.44 -3.27
N GLU A 271 27.25 3.75 -3.15
CA GLU A 271 26.12 4.40 -2.49
C GLU A 271 24.81 4.09 -3.25
N PHE A 272 23.70 3.90 -2.54
CA PHE A 272 22.39 3.60 -3.13
C PHE A 272 22.39 2.34 -4.02
N ALA A 273 23.23 1.36 -3.73
CA ALA A 273 23.17 0.04 -4.37
C ALA A 273 21.91 -0.72 -3.91
N GLY A 274 21.58 -0.59 -2.63
CA GLY A 274 20.31 -1.02 -2.05
C GLY A 274 20.32 -2.40 -1.38
N GLY A 275 19.31 -2.61 -0.53
CA GLY A 275 19.14 -3.83 0.25
C GLY A 275 17.67 -4.14 0.61
N VAL A 276 17.47 -5.35 1.12
CA VAL A 276 16.19 -5.84 1.64
C VAL A 276 16.43 -6.66 2.90
N GLN A 277 15.74 -6.30 3.98
CA GLN A 277 15.68 -7.08 5.21
C GLN A 277 14.47 -8.02 5.18
N ILE A 278 14.64 -9.23 5.72
CA ILE A 278 13.59 -10.24 5.84
C ILE A 278 13.37 -10.55 7.33
N PHE A 279 12.10 -10.53 7.76
CA PHE A 279 11.69 -10.79 9.13
C PHE A 279 10.63 -11.89 9.21
N ASP A 280 10.57 -12.55 10.37
CA ASP A 280 9.43 -13.33 10.84
C ASP A 280 8.59 -12.46 11.79
N HIS A 281 7.26 -12.58 11.73
CA HIS A 281 6.35 -11.88 12.64
C HIS A 281 6.50 -12.35 14.10
N ALA A 282 6.94 -13.59 14.32
CA ALA A 282 7.16 -14.12 15.65
C ALA A 282 8.20 -13.26 16.40
N PRO A 283 7.90 -12.79 17.63
CA PRO A 283 8.75 -11.84 18.31
C PRO A 283 10.07 -12.47 18.79
N THR A 284 11.17 -11.77 18.55
CA THR A 284 12.43 -11.93 19.30
C THR A 284 12.77 -10.61 19.97
N SER A 285 12.96 -10.63 21.29
CA SER A 285 13.31 -9.42 22.07
C SER A 285 12.30 -8.26 21.96
N GLY A 286 11.02 -8.54 21.69
CA GLY A 286 9.96 -7.53 21.63
C GLY A 286 9.83 -6.82 20.28
N ALA A 287 10.41 -7.36 19.21
CA ALA A 287 10.29 -6.90 17.83
C ALA A 287 10.16 -8.12 16.89
N PRO A 288 9.73 -7.95 15.62
CA PRO A 288 9.79 -9.00 14.61
C PRO A 288 11.20 -9.60 14.52
N THR A 289 11.30 -10.92 14.32
CA THR A 289 12.59 -11.63 14.31
C THR A 289 13.31 -11.40 12.98
N PRO A 290 14.52 -10.82 12.96
CA PRO A 290 15.31 -10.72 11.73
C PRO A 290 15.75 -12.12 11.26
N LEU A 291 15.55 -12.43 9.98
CA LEU A 291 15.90 -13.72 9.38
C LEU A 291 17.07 -13.61 8.40
N GLY A 292 17.13 -12.53 7.62
CA GLY A 292 18.15 -12.39 6.59
C GLY A 292 18.19 -10.99 6.01
N PHE A 293 19.30 -10.72 5.32
CA PHE A 293 19.55 -9.48 4.60
C PHE A 293 20.06 -9.82 3.21
N LEU A 294 19.47 -9.20 2.20
CA LEU A 294 19.88 -9.28 0.81
C LEU A 294 20.31 -7.90 0.36
N ASN A 295 21.59 -7.72 0.10
CA ASN A 295 22.03 -6.61 -0.74
C ASN A 295 22.02 -7.04 -2.20
N GLN A 296 22.12 -6.10 -3.12
CA GLN A 296 22.06 -6.39 -4.56
C GLN A 296 23.08 -7.45 -5.03
N SER A 297 24.25 -7.55 -4.38
CA SER A 297 25.26 -8.57 -4.70
C SER A 297 24.81 -10.01 -4.40
N ALA A 298 23.69 -10.19 -3.69
CA ALA A 298 23.02 -11.48 -3.54
C ALA A 298 22.24 -11.88 -4.81
N GLY A 299 21.86 -10.91 -5.64
CA GLY A 299 21.14 -11.09 -6.88
C GLY A 299 22.03 -11.49 -8.07
N PRO A 300 21.41 -11.69 -9.25
CA PRO A 300 22.13 -12.06 -10.46
C PRO A 300 22.85 -10.88 -11.15
N ALA A 301 22.51 -9.65 -10.77
CA ALA A 301 23.04 -8.41 -11.34
C ALA A 301 24.19 -7.87 -10.48
N ALA A 302 25.09 -7.09 -11.08
CA ALA A 302 26.23 -6.57 -10.35
C ALA A 302 25.79 -5.33 -9.57
N ALA A 303 26.37 -5.10 -8.39
CA ALA A 303 26.08 -3.86 -7.69
C ALA A 303 26.81 -2.68 -8.33
N GLU A 304 26.11 -1.57 -8.53
CA GLU A 304 26.59 -0.26 -8.89
C GLU A 304 25.97 0.82 -7.98
N ALA A 305 26.51 2.03 -8.05
CA ALA A 305 25.96 3.15 -7.29
C ALA A 305 24.71 3.68 -7.99
N GLY A 306 23.58 3.77 -7.29
CA GLY A 306 22.32 4.28 -7.84
C GLY A 306 21.31 3.22 -8.28
N ASP A 307 21.65 1.94 -8.19
CA ASP A 307 20.77 0.85 -8.64
C ASP A 307 19.48 0.72 -7.82
N ARG A 308 19.56 1.11 -6.55
CA ARG A 308 18.44 1.20 -5.61
C ARG A 308 17.68 -0.12 -5.47
N PHE A 309 18.40 -1.23 -5.35
CA PHE A 309 17.83 -2.53 -5.04
C PHE A 309 16.96 -2.47 -3.78
N GLY A 310 15.72 -2.95 -3.85
CA GLY A 310 14.76 -2.79 -2.76
C GLY A 310 13.85 -1.56 -2.89
N THR A 311 13.91 -0.83 -4.01
CA THR A 311 12.92 0.22 -4.32
C THR A 311 11.50 -0.32 -4.32
N ALA A 312 11.32 -1.54 -4.82
CA ALA A 312 10.07 -2.28 -4.74
C ALA A 312 10.33 -3.72 -4.30
N VAL A 313 9.47 -4.24 -3.43
CA VAL A 313 9.51 -5.63 -2.97
C VAL A 313 8.12 -6.26 -3.11
N ALA A 314 8.06 -7.51 -3.57
CA ALA A 314 6.86 -8.32 -3.57
C ALA A 314 7.16 -9.69 -2.98
N LEU A 315 6.55 -9.98 -1.84
CA LEU A 315 6.73 -11.21 -1.08
C LEU A 315 5.44 -12.02 -1.13
N VAL A 316 5.51 -13.27 -1.58
CA VAL A 316 4.37 -14.17 -1.69
C VAL A 316 4.67 -15.55 -1.12
N PRO A 317 3.69 -16.26 -0.53
CA PRO A 317 3.92 -17.60 0.02
C PRO A 317 4.45 -18.58 -1.03
N HIS A 318 5.39 -19.42 -0.63
CA HIS A 318 5.90 -20.50 -1.49
C HIS A 318 4.94 -21.71 -1.45
N PRO A 319 4.60 -22.35 -2.58
CA PRO A 319 3.70 -23.53 -2.61
C PRO A 319 4.15 -24.71 -1.73
N ASP A 320 5.46 -24.91 -1.62
CA ASP A 320 6.04 -26.12 -1.02
C ASP A 320 6.19 -26.12 0.51
N GLY A 321 5.82 -25.05 1.23
CA GLY A 321 5.83 -25.12 2.70
C GLY A 321 5.66 -23.81 3.46
N ALA A 322 5.20 -23.95 4.71
CA ALA A 322 5.03 -22.84 5.64
C ALA A 322 6.35 -22.10 5.91
N GLY A 323 6.29 -20.77 5.92
CA GLY A 323 7.44 -19.89 6.16
C GLY A 323 8.42 -19.75 4.99
N ALA A 324 8.30 -20.56 3.93
CA ALA A 324 9.00 -20.30 2.67
C ALA A 324 8.25 -19.28 1.83
N SER A 325 8.95 -18.49 1.03
CA SER A 325 8.36 -17.42 0.22
C SER A 325 9.13 -17.24 -1.09
N TYR A 326 8.44 -16.74 -2.11
CA TYR A 326 9.13 -16.06 -3.21
C TYR A 326 9.24 -14.58 -2.90
N LEU A 327 10.40 -14.00 -3.19
CA LEU A 327 10.66 -12.57 -3.06
C LEU A 327 11.13 -12.03 -4.41
N ALA A 328 10.37 -11.10 -4.97
CA ALA A 328 10.81 -10.30 -6.11
C ALA A 328 11.27 -8.91 -5.63
N VAL A 329 12.41 -8.43 -6.12
CA VAL A 329 13.03 -7.18 -5.71
C VAL A 329 13.39 -6.36 -6.94
N GLY A 330 12.88 -5.13 -7.02
CA GLY A 330 13.21 -4.17 -8.06
C GLY A 330 14.50 -3.39 -7.77
N ALA A 331 15.29 -3.17 -8.81
CA ALA A 331 16.46 -2.31 -8.87
C ALA A 331 16.35 -1.41 -10.11
N PRO A 332 15.52 -0.35 -10.06
CA PRO A 332 15.21 0.46 -11.24
C PRO A 332 16.42 1.22 -11.79
N GLY A 333 17.46 1.50 -10.99
CA GLY A 333 18.68 2.13 -11.48
C GLY A 333 19.70 1.16 -12.08
N GLU A 334 19.42 -0.15 -12.10
CA GLU A 334 20.37 -1.12 -12.63
C GLU A 334 20.73 -0.83 -14.10
N ASP A 335 22.03 -0.85 -14.38
CA ASP A 335 22.55 -0.81 -15.73
C ASP A 335 22.38 -2.17 -16.43
N VAL A 336 21.86 -2.16 -17.66
CA VAL A 336 21.63 -3.38 -18.42
C VAL A 336 22.76 -3.57 -19.44
N GLY A 337 23.65 -4.53 -19.16
CA GLY A 337 24.81 -4.86 -20.00
C GLY A 337 26.13 -4.42 -19.36
N SER A 338 27.19 -4.23 -20.16
CA SER A 338 28.48 -3.74 -19.65
C SER A 338 28.86 -2.43 -20.33
N VAL A 339 29.40 -1.48 -19.56
CA VAL A 339 29.86 -0.19 -20.10
C VAL A 339 30.84 -0.38 -21.26
N GLY A 340 30.49 0.20 -22.42
CA GLY A 340 31.28 0.10 -23.65
C GLY A 340 30.80 -0.97 -24.64
N ASP A 341 29.82 -1.81 -24.25
CA ASP A 341 29.11 -2.68 -25.17
C ASP A 341 28.10 -1.88 -26.00
N GLU A 342 27.88 -2.32 -27.25
CA GLU A 342 26.91 -1.69 -28.17
C GLU A 342 25.45 -1.78 -27.69
N ASN A 343 25.17 -2.69 -26.75
CA ASN A 343 23.85 -2.93 -26.15
C ASN A 343 23.81 -2.53 -24.66
N TYR A 344 24.70 -1.64 -24.22
CA TYR A 344 24.66 -1.06 -22.88
C TYR A 344 23.51 -0.06 -22.77
N ILE A 345 22.73 -0.19 -21.70
CA ILE A 345 21.59 0.66 -21.39
C ILE A 345 21.77 1.13 -19.95
N SER A 346 21.85 2.44 -19.76
CA SER A 346 22.01 3.03 -18.43
C SER A 346 20.65 3.12 -17.75
N ASP A 347 20.57 2.79 -16.45
CA ASP A 347 19.33 2.87 -15.67
C ASP A 347 18.12 2.17 -16.35
N GLY A 348 18.38 1.05 -17.07
CA GLY A 348 17.31 0.28 -17.72
C GLY A 348 16.45 -0.46 -16.69
N GLY A 349 17.03 -0.78 -15.54
CA GLY A 349 16.36 -1.40 -14.42
C GLY A 349 16.27 -2.93 -14.52
N SER A 350 16.06 -3.56 -13.37
CA SER A 350 15.93 -5.01 -13.27
C SER A 350 15.03 -5.46 -12.12
N VAL A 351 14.56 -6.71 -12.19
CA VAL A 351 13.94 -7.40 -11.04
C VAL A 351 14.66 -8.71 -10.77
N ALA A 352 15.19 -8.86 -9.56
CA ALA A 352 15.73 -10.12 -9.06
C ALA A 352 14.63 -10.93 -8.37
N VAL A 353 14.63 -12.24 -8.56
CA VAL A 353 13.67 -13.16 -7.92
C VAL A 353 14.42 -14.19 -7.10
N PHE A 354 13.99 -14.37 -5.85
CA PHE A 354 14.60 -15.27 -4.88
C PHE A 354 13.59 -16.29 -4.38
N ASP A 355 14.07 -17.52 -4.20
CA ASP A 355 13.43 -18.55 -3.38
C ASP A 355 13.96 -18.39 -1.96
N VAL A 356 13.09 -18.03 -1.03
CA VAL A 356 13.41 -17.76 0.37
C VAL A 356 12.96 -18.94 1.21
N ALA A 357 13.93 -19.66 1.77
CA ALA A 357 13.67 -20.76 2.69
C ALA A 357 13.10 -20.27 4.02
N ALA A 358 12.50 -21.19 4.78
CA ALA A 358 11.90 -20.87 6.08
C ALA A 358 12.90 -20.31 7.11
N ASP A 359 14.20 -20.56 6.96
CA ASP A 359 15.24 -20.00 7.84
C ASP A 359 15.76 -18.62 7.39
N GLY A 360 15.17 -18.04 6.33
CA GLY A 360 15.58 -16.76 5.75
C GLY A 360 16.64 -16.86 4.67
N THR A 361 17.20 -18.05 4.41
CA THR A 361 18.18 -18.23 3.33
C THR A 361 17.49 -17.98 1.98
N ALA A 362 17.93 -16.97 1.25
CA ALA A 362 17.43 -16.65 -0.08
C ALA A 362 18.41 -17.10 -1.17
N VAL A 363 17.88 -17.73 -2.22
CA VAL A 363 18.66 -18.18 -3.38
C VAL A 363 18.05 -17.58 -4.66
N PRO A 364 18.86 -16.94 -5.54
CA PRO A 364 18.35 -16.43 -6.81
C PRO A 364 17.75 -17.54 -7.67
N MET A 365 16.58 -17.27 -8.24
CA MET A 365 15.84 -18.18 -9.12
C MET A 365 16.22 -18.02 -10.60
N GLY A 366 17.41 -17.52 -10.92
CA GLY A 366 17.86 -17.35 -12.30
C GLY A 366 18.44 -15.96 -12.59
N PRO A 367 18.55 -15.58 -13.88
CA PRO A 367 18.93 -14.23 -14.26
C PRO A 367 17.85 -13.22 -13.83
N ALA A 368 18.22 -11.94 -13.77
CA ALA A 368 17.26 -10.88 -13.54
C ALA A 368 16.20 -10.84 -14.65
N VAL A 369 14.98 -10.46 -14.29
CA VAL A 369 13.95 -10.07 -15.26
C VAL A 369 14.36 -8.71 -15.82
N LEU A 370 14.36 -8.61 -17.14
CA LEU A 370 14.69 -7.42 -17.91
C LEU A 370 13.63 -7.24 -19.01
N GLN A 371 13.53 -6.02 -19.55
CA GLN A 371 12.81 -5.78 -20.81
C GLN A 371 13.50 -6.42 -22.01
N GLU A 372 12.76 -6.58 -23.11
CA GLU A 372 13.30 -7.13 -24.34
C GLU A 372 14.32 -6.16 -24.94
N ARG A 373 15.40 -6.71 -25.51
CA ARG A 373 16.44 -5.90 -26.18
C ARG A 373 16.23 -5.78 -27.69
N SER A 374 15.28 -6.54 -28.23
CA SER A 374 14.96 -6.51 -29.66
C SER A 374 14.02 -5.35 -29.97
N PRO A 375 14.01 -4.81 -31.20
CA PRO A 375 13.04 -3.79 -31.58
C PRO A 375 11.60 -4.28 -31.36
N GLY A 376 10.82 -3.53 -30.60
CA GLY A 376 9.48 -3.90 -30.15
C GLY A 376 8.85 -2.78 -29.33
N PRO A 377 7.59 -2.95 -28.89
CA PRO A 377 6.89 -2.00 -28.02
C PRO A 377 7.35 -2.03 -26.56
N ASP A 378 8.18 -3.02 -26.19
CA ASP A 378 8.73 -3.29 -24.85
C ASP A 378 10.27 -3.24 -24.85
N ARG A 379 10.84 -2.46 -25.77
CA ARG A 379 12.29 -2.42 -25.99
C ARG A 379 12.93 -1.61 -24.88
N SER A 380 13.88 -2.21 -24.18
CA SER A 380 14.67 -1.50 -23.19
C SER A 380 15.51 -0.36 -23.82
N ASP A 381 15.40 0.82 -23.21
CA ASP A 381 16.12 2.05 -23.44
C ASP A 381 16.55 2.68 -22.10
N ALA A 382 17.32 3.78 -22.16
CA ALA A 382 17.98 4.32 -20.99
C ALA A 382 17.03 5.17 -20.16
N GLY A 383 16.90 4.86 -18.87
CA GLY A 383 15.97 5.55 -17.96
C GLY A 383 14.55 4.97 -17.95
N ASP A 384 14.36 3.74 -18.42
CA ASP A 384 13.06 3.04 -18.35
C ASP A 384 12.63 2.73 -16.92
N PHE A 385 13.60 2.55 -16.02
CA PHE A 385 13.41 2.23 -14.61
C PHE A 385 12.57 0.96 -14.38
N LEU A 386 12.83 -0.11 -15.12
CA LEU A 386 12.15 -1.39 -14.88
C LEU A 386 12.34 -1.86 -13.43
N GLY A 387 11.23 -2.25 -12.80
CA GLY A 387 11.24 -2.64 -11.39
C GLY A 387 11.02 -1.47 -10.43
N GLN A 388 10.64 -0.30 -10.94
CA GLN A 388 10.19 0.82 -10.11
C GLN A 388 9.01 0.43 -9.21
N THR A 389 8.13 -0.44 -9.71
CA THR A 389 7.12 -1.15 -8.92
C THR A 389 7.11 -2.63 -9.27
N VAL A 390 6.76 -3.47 -8.29
CA VAL A 390 6.63 -4.92 -8.47
C VAL A 390 5.43 -5.40 -7.67
N ALA A 391 4.55 -6.17 -8.31
CA ALA A 391 3.51 -6.93 -7.64
C ALA A 391 3.61 -8.40 -8.06
N ALA A 392 3.28 -9.32 -7.15
CA ALA A 392 3.42 -10.74 -7.38
C ALA A 392 2.22 -11.52 -6.87
N THR A 393 1.96 -12.67 -7.48
CA THR A 393 1.02 -13.67 -6.96
C THR A 393 1.49 -15.06 -7.33
N VAL A 394 1.06 -16.05 -6.55
CA VAL A 394 1.21 -17.46 -6.90
C VAL A 394 -0.16 -17.98 -7.32
N HIS A 395 -0.29 -18.37 -8.59
CA HIS A 395 -1.51 -18.95 -9.13
C HIS A 395 -1.20 -20.33 -9.70
N ASN A 396 -1.94 -21.37 -9.28
CA ASN A 396 -1.72 -22.77 -9.67
C ASN A 396 -0.26 -23.25 -9.47
N GLY A 397 0.40 -22.78 -8.41
CA GLY A 397 1.79 -23.15 -8.09
C GLY A 397 2.84 -22.47 -8.96
N VAL A 398 2.46 -21.46 -9.74
CA VAL A 398 3.36 -20.69 -10.60
C VAL A 398 3.40 -19.25 -10.12
N LEU A 399 4.61 -18.69 -10.02
CA LEU A 399 4.82 -17.30 -9.68
C LEU A 399 4.57 -16.41 -10.89
N HIS A 400 3.70 -15.42 -10.74
CA HIS A 400 3.43 -14.37 -11.71
C HIS A 400 3.85 -13.02 -11.13
N LEU A 401 4.49 -12.20 -11.97
CA LEU A 401 4.93 -10.86 -11.63
C LEU A 401 4.27 -9.86 -12.58
N ALA A 402 3.88 -8.70 -12.05
CA ALA A 402 3.61 -7.48 -12.79
C ALA A 402 4.65 -6.44 -12.38
N ILE A 403 5.37 -5.90 -13.35
CA ILE A 403 6.57 -5.09 -13.13
C ILE A 403 6.36 -3.75 -13.85
N GLY A 404 6.39 -2.66 -13.09
CA GLY A 404 6.27 -1.31 -13.65
C GLY A 404 7.54 -0.84 -14.33
N VAL A 405 7.36 -0.13 -15.44
CA VAL A 405 8.42 0.49 -16.24
C VAL A 405 7.96 1.90 -16.63
N PRO A 406 7.97 2.86 -15.70
CA PRO A 406 7.33 4.16 -15.94
C PRO A 406 8.13 5.10 -16.83
N GLY A 407 9.43 4.86 -17.02
CA GLY A 407 10.29 5.67 -17.88
C GLY A 407 10.20 5.34 -19.36
N GLU A 408 9.60 4.19 -19.73
CA GLU A 408 9.56 3.73 -21.12
C GLU A 408 9.07 4.83 -22.08
N GLU A 409 9.79 5.03 -23.18
CA GLU A 409 9.34 5.84 -24.29
C GLU A 409 8.60 5.01 -25.35
N ALA A 410 7.50 5.55 -25.90
CA ALA A 410 6.85 4.87 -27.01
C ALA A 410 7.61 5.14 -28.32
N VAL A 411 7.41 4.26 -29.31
CA VAL A 411 7.96 4.45 -30.65
C VAL A 411 7.44 5.79 -31.24
N GLU A 412 8.39 6.68 -31.61
CA GLU A 412 8.18 8.05 -32.14
C GLU A 412 7.81 9.13 -31.07
N ASP A 413 8.86 9.70 -30.43
CA ASP A 413 8.87 10.99 -29.71
C ASP A 413 7.94 11.17 -28.48
N THR A 414 7.33 10.12 -27.91
CA THR A 414 6.57 10.25 -26.65
C THR A 414 7.42 9.88 -25.43
N THR A 415 7.69 10.85 -24.57
CA THR A 415 8.56 10.70 -23.38
C THR A 415 7.79 10.14 -22.18
N ASP A 416 8.34 9.18 -21.45
CA ASP A 416 7.80 8.63 -20.22
C ASP A 416 6.31 8.22 -20.31
N HIS A 417 5.92 7.51 -21.38
CA HIS A 417 4.54 7.00 -21.45
C HIS A 417 4.35 5.85 -20.45
N GLY A 418 5.41 5.08 -20.24
CA GLY A 418 5.48 3.97 -19.32
C GLY A 418 4.69 2.73 -19.76
N GLY A 419 4.93 1.63 -19.03
CA GLY A 419 4.20 0.39 -19.22
C GLY A 419 4.39 -0.60 -18.08
N VAL A 420 3.86 -1.80 -18.28
CA VAL A 420 3.92 -2.91 -17.34
C VAL A 420 4.32 -4.18 -18.07
N LEU A 421 5.40 -4.81 -17.58
CA LEU A 421 5.86 -6.12 -18.01
C LEU A 421 5.26 -7.19 -17.09
N LEU A 422 4.52 -8.13 -17.68
CA LEU A 422 4.14 -9.36 -17.00
C LEU A 422 5.18 -10.43 -17.24
N ALA A 423 5.54 -11.14 -16.18
CA ALA A 423 6.47 -12.26 -16.24
C ALA A 423 5.92 -13.47 -15.50
N THR A 424 6.21 -14.67 -16.00
CA THR A 424 5.92 -15.92 -15.30
C THR A 424 7.23 -16.59 -14.93
N VAL A 425 7.44 -16.88 -13.65
CA VAL A 425 8.68 -17.48 -13.14
C VAL A 425 8.42 -18.95 -12.85
N THR A 426 9.23 -19.83 -13.46
CA THR A 426 9.15 -21.28 -13.26
C THR A 426 10.53 -21.87 -13.06
N GLY A 427 10.74 -22.57 -11.95
CA GLY A 427 12.05 -23.15 -11.63
C GLY A 427 13.13 -22.06 -11.55
N THR A 428 14.14 -22.14 -12.42
CA THR A 428 15.27 -21.20 -12.44
C THR A 428 15.20 -20.17 -13.58
N GLY A 429 14.02 -19.82 -14.08
CA GLY A 429 13.92 -18.89 -15.19
C GLY A 429 12.59 -18.19 -15.35
N VAL A 430 12.65 -17.08 -16.07
CA VAL A 430 11.52 -16.29 -16.52
C VAL A 430 11.03 -16.83 -17.85
N SER A 431 9.73 -16.95 -18.02
CA SER A 431 9.10 -17.38 -19.26
C SER A 431 7.84 -16.55 -19.54
N GLY A 432 7.50 -16.41 -20.83
CA GLY A 432 6.24 -15.81 -21.26
C GLY A 432 6.05 -14.38 -20.78
N THR A 433 7.00 -13.50 -21.11
CA THR A 433 6.86 -12.06 -20.93
C THR A 433 5.74 -11.51 -21.81
N ARG A 434 4.98 -10.55 -21.28
CA ARG A 434 3.89 -9.86 -21.99
C ARG A 434 3.87 -8.39 -21.59
N TRP A 435 3.65 -7.52 -22.54
CA TRP A 435 3.70 -6.08 -22.39
C TRP A 435 2.32 -5.44 -22.46
N PHE A 436 2.12 -4.44 -21.60
CA PHE A 436 0.92 -3.62 -21.57
C PHE A 436 1.31 -2.16 -21.34
N ALA A 437 0.84 -1.27 -22.22
CA ALA A 437 1.10 0.16 -22.15
C ALA A 437 -0.08 0.92 -22.80
N PRO A 438 -0.18 2.25 -22.58
CA PRO A 438 -1.09 3.10 -23.36
C PRO A 438 -0.89 2.87 -24.86
N GLY A 439 -1.95 2.46 -25.57
CA GLY A 439 -1.91 2.14 -27.00
C GLY A 439 -1.50 0.69 -27.33
N HIS A 440 -1.07 -0.09 -26.34
CA HIS A 440 -0.76 -1.52 -26.47
C HIS A 440 -1.38 -2.30 -25.30
N GLY A 441 -2.61 -2.77 -25.48
CA GLY A 441 -3.39 -3.43 -24.43
C GLY A 441 -4.20 -2.46 -23.57
N LEU A 442 -3.65 -1.32 -23.17
CA LEU A 442 -4.45 -0.28 -22.49
C LEU A 442 -5.21 0.59 -23.51
N PRO A 443 -6.53 0.78 -23.36
CA PRO A 443 -7.39 1.47 -24.34
C PRO A 443 -7.27 3.01 -24.29
N SER A 444 -6.08 3.53 -24.00
CA SER A 444 -5.70 4.93 -24.12
C SER A 444 -4.71 5.12 -25.28
N THR A 445 -4.47 6.35 -25.70
CA THR A 445 -3.42 6.68 -26.68
C THR A 445 -2.13 6.96 -25.92
N ALA A 446 -0.99 6.48 -26.40
CA ALA A 446 0.31 6.88 -25.84
C ALA A 446 0.49 8.41 -25.89
N GLY A 447 1.05 8.97 -24.84
CA GLY A 447 1.40 10.38 -24.77
C GLY A 447 2.44 10.65 -23.70
N ASP A 448 2.93 11.89 -23.68
CA ASP A 448 4.02 12.28 -22.81
C ASP A 448 3.63 12.23 -21.33
N ARG A 449 4.56 11.78 -20.48
CA ARG A 449 4.48 11.86 -19.02
C ARG A 449 3.23 11.18 -18.46
N MET A 450 2.90 10.01 -19.02
CA MET A 450 1.83 9.17 -18.49
C MET A 450 2.31 8.32 -17.32
N TYR A 451 3.61 8.00 -17.27
CA TYR A 451 4.26 7.26 -16.18
C TYR A 451 3.52 5.97 -15.81
N THR A 452 2.95 5.28 -16.80
CA THR A 452 2.22 4.02 -16.57
C THR A 452 3.18 3.00 -15.97
N GLY A 453 2.72 2.25 -14.96
CA GLY A 453 3.59 1.34 -14.20
C GLY A 453 4.14 1.95 -12.90
N THR A 454 3.82 3.20 -12.58
CA THR A 454 4.01 3.75 -11.22
C THR A 454 3.07 3.13 -10.18
N ALA A 455 1.99 2.47 -10.61
CA ALA A 455 1.04 1.80 -9.73
C ALA A 455 0.60 0.45 -10.32
N VAL A 456 0.98 -0.63 -9.64
CA VAL A 456 0.54 -1.99 -9.98
C VAL A 456 0.14 -2.75 -8.72
N ALA A 457 -0.86 -3.62 -8.84
CA ALA A 457 -1.25 -4.55 -7.77
C ALA A 457 -1.60 -5.91 -8.34
N ALA A 458 -1.38 -6.94 -7.53
CA ALA A 458 -1.66 -8.33 -7.89
C ALA A 458 -2.83 -8.87 -7.07
N ALA A 459 -3.75 -9.55 -7.75
CA ALA A 459 -4.81 -10.34 -7.15
C ALA A 459 -4.72 -11.80 -7.66
N PRO A 460 -5.37 -12.78 -7.02
CA PRO A 460 -5.28 -14.18 -7.42
C PRO A 460 -5.66 -14.47 -8.88
N GLY A 461 -6.54 -13.67 -9.49
CA GLY A 461 -7.05 -13.89 -10.86
C GLY A 461 -6.66 -12.84 -11.89
N HIS A 462 -6.10 -11.71 -11.47
CA HIS A 462 -5.77 -10.58 -12.33
C HIS A 462 -4.70 -9.70 -11.68
N PHE A 463 -4.19 -8.74 -12.43
CA PHE A 463 -3.45 -7.61 -11.88
C PHE A 463 -4.16 -6.30 -12.26
N LEU A 464 -3.86 -5.27 -11.49
CA LEU A 464 -4.38 -3.92 -11.67
C LEU A 464 -3.23 -3.02 -12.14
N VAL A 465 -3.51 -2.16 -13.12
CA VAL A 465 -2.58 -1.13 -13.60
C VAL A 465 -3.22 0.22 -13.42
N GLY A 466 -2.60 1.08 -12.62
CA GLY A 466 -2.91 2.49 -12.57
C GLY A 466 -2.22 3.24 -13.70
N ALA A 467 -3.01 3.93 -14.51
CA ALA A 467 -2.54 4.91 -15.48
C ALA A 467 -2.96 6.29 -14.97
N ALA A 468 -2.24 6.82 -13.98
CA ALA A 468 -2.72 7.98 -13.22
C ALA A 468 -2.85 9.27 -14.05
N TYR A 469 -1.97 9.43 -15.03
CA TYR A 469 -1.86 10.66 -15.83
C TYR A 469 -2.36 10.50 -17.26
N GLU A 470 -3.00 9.37 -17.60
CA GLU A 470 -3.65 9.28 -18.90
C GLU A 470 -4.82 10.27 -18.99
N SER A 471 -5.01 10.87 -20.17
CA SER A 471 -6.12 11.80 -20.41
C SER A 471 -7.06 11.26 -21.49
N PRO A 472 -7.89 10.23 -21.20
CA PRO A 472 -8.92 9.79 -22.13
C PRO A 472 -10.13 10.74 -22.04
N GLY A 473 -9.95 12.01 -22.41
CA GLY A 473 -11.04 12.99 -22.46
C GLY A 473 -11.05 14.02 -21.32
N THR A 474 -12.14 14.10 -20.55
CA THR A 474 -12.41 15.23 -19.62
C THR A 474 -12.03 15.00 -18.16
N ALA A 475 -11.54 13.81 -17.78
CA ALA A 475 -11.05 13.53 -16.43
C ALA A 475 -9.73 12.75 -16.51
N PRO A 476 -8.74 13.07 -15.66
CA PRO A 476 -7.44 12.41 -15.68
C PRO A 476 -7.47 11.07 -14.94
N GLY A 477 -6.81 10.07 -15.53
CA GLY A 477 -6.49 8.80 -14.89
C GLY A 477 -7.50 7.68 -15.08
N ALA A 478 -7.01 6.45 -15.01
CA ALA A 478 -7.81 5.23 -14.96
C ALA A 478 -7.05 4.08 -14.28
N VAL A 479 -7.81 3.07 -13.87
CA VAL A 479 -7.30 1.77 -13.44
C VAL A 479 -7.84 0.69 -14.36
N TYR A 480 -6.98 -0.22 -14.79
CA TYR A 480 -7.30 -1.34 -15.66
C TYR A 480 -7.10 -2.68 -14.97
N THR A 481 -8.09 -3.57 -15.10
CA THR A 481 -7.99 -4.95 -14.62
C THR A 481 -7.62 -5.87 -15.77
N ILE A 482 -6.48 -6.54 -15.66
CA ILE A 482 -5.95 -7.38 -16.72
C ILE A 482 -5.78 -8.81 -16.18
N PRO A 483 -6.41 -9.82 -16.80
CA PRO A 483 -6.21 -11.22 -16.43
C PRO A 483 -4.75 -11.66 -16.56
N TRP A 484 -4.29 -12.55 -15.68
CA TRP A 484 -2.91 -13.07 -15.77
C TRP A 484 -2.64 -13.83 -17.08
N ASP A 485 -3.67 -14.42 -17.69
CA ASP A 485 -3.60 -15.14 -18.97
C ASP A 485 -3.92 -14.25 -20.19
N ALA A 486 -4.10 -12.94 -20.01
CA ALA A 486 -4.27 -12.01 -21.11
C ALA A 486 -3.08 -12.12 -22.08
N PRO A 487 -3.32 -12.17 -23.41
CA PRO A 487 -2.23 -12.16 -24.38
C PRO A 487 -1.49 -10.83 -24.36
N ASP A 488 -0.29 -10.81 -24.92
CA ASP A 488 0.48 -9.58 -25.15
C ASP A 488 -0.37 -8.50 -25.87
N GLY A 489 -0.42 -7.29 -25.31
CA GLY A 489 -1.29 -6.22 -25.82
C GLY A 489 -2.79 -6.54 -25.81
N GLY A 490 -3.21 -7.52 -25.02
CA GLY A 490 -4.60 -7.91 -24.84
C GLY A 490 -5.42 -6.82 -24.14
N ALA A 491 -6.71 -6.73 -24.48
CA ALA A 491 -7.60 -5.76 -23.84
C ALA A 491 -7.84 -6.09 -22.36
N PRO A 492 -7.99 -5.07 -21.49
CA PRO A 492 -8.37 -5.29 -20.10
C PRO A 492 -9.78 -5.87 -19.98
N SER A 493 -9.99 -6.61 -18.89
CA SER A 493 -11.28 -7.19 -18.52
C SER A 493 -12.23 -6.17 -17.86
N ALA A 494 -11.67 -5.14 -17.20
CA ALA A 494 -12.43 -4.05 -16.60
C ALA A 494 -11.62 -2.75 -16.59
N ARG A 495 -12.34 -1.64 -16.38
CA ARG A 495 -11.81 -0.27 -16.30
C ARG A 495 -12.56 0.48 -15.21
N PHE A 496 -11.83 1.25 -14.42
CA PHE A 496 -12.34 2.22 -13.46
C PHE A 496 -11.79 3.60 -13.83
N ALA A 497 -12.67 4.59 -13.97
CA ALA A 497 -12.28 5.94 -14.32
C ALA A 497 -13.24 6.96 -13.70
N PRO A 498 -12.77 8.18 -13.39
CA PRO A 498 -13.63 9.23 -12.84
C PRO A 498 -14.81 9.55 -13.78
N GLY A 499 -16.00 9.67 -13.20
CA GLY A 499 -17.25 9.93 -13.93
C GLY A 499 -17.93 8.68 -14.50
N GLU A 500 -17.40 7.48 -14.26
CA GLU A 500 -17.95 6.20 -14.71
C GLU A 500 -18.27 5.26 -13.56
N GLY A 501 -19.22 4.33 -13.75
CA GLY A 501 -19.51 3.28 -12.76
C GLY A 501 -19.97 3.78 -11.39
N GLY A 502 -20.37 5.05 -11.27
CA GLY A 502 -20.70 5.71 -9.99
C GLY A 502 -19.53 6.47 -9.37
N ILE A 503 -18.30 6.29 -9.87
CA ILE A 503 -17.11 7.03 -9.43
C ILE A 503 -17.33 8.52 -9.73
N PRO A 504 -17.18 9.42 -8.75
CA PRO A 504 -17.29 10.85 -8.97
C PRO A 504 -16.35 11.34 -10.08
N ALA A 505 -16.81 12.29 -10.88
CA ALA A 505 -15.94 12.96 -11.85
C ALA A 505 -15.00 13.95 -11.14
N GLY A 506 -13.80 14.14 -11.69
CA GLY A 506 -12.76 14.98 -11.10
C GLY A 506 -11.48 14.18 -10.85
N GLY A 507 -10.62 14.71 -9.98
CA GLY A 507 -9.31 14.14 -9.70
C GLY A 507 -8.19 14.83 -10.47
N THR A 508 -6.96 14.46 -10.13
CA THR A 508 -5.70 14.95 -10.72
C THR A 508 -4.89 13.78 -11.26
N ALA A 509 -4.74 12.71 -10.47
CA ALA A 509 -3.91 11.55 -10.78
C ALA A 509 -4.62 10.26 -10.32
N PHE A 510 -5.84 10.03 -10.82
CA PHE A 510 -6.64 8.87 -10.41
C PHE A 510 -5.98 7.55 -10.81
N GLY A 511 -5.60 6.74 -9.81
CA GLY A 511 -4.89 5.49 -10.02
C GLY A 511 -3.41 5.51 -9.62
N SER A 512 -2.90 6.55 -8.96
CA SER A 512 -1.50 6.58 -8.49
C SER A 512 -1.18 5.55 -7.41
N ALA A 513 -2.20 4.99 -6.74
CA ALA A 513 -2.07 3.76 -5.97
C ALA A 513 -3.34 2.93 -6.14
N VAL A 514 -3.20 1.60 -6.14
CA VAL A 514 -4.31 0.67 -6.38
C VAL A 514 -4.12 -0.63 -5.59
N ARG A 515 -5.21 -1.25 -5.13
CA ARG A 515 -5.23 -2.56 -4.45
C ARG A 515 -6.44 -3.41 -4.79
#